data_AF-A0A2V5YKK9-F1
#
_entry.id   AF-A0A2V5YKK9-F1
#
_cell.length_a   1.000
_cell.length_b   1.000
_cell.length_c   1.000
_cell.angle_alpha   90.00
_cell.angle_beta   90.00
_cell.angle_gamma   90.00
#
_symmetry.space_group_name_H-M   'P 1'
#
loop_
_entity.id
_entity.type
_entity.pdbx_description
1 polymer ?
#
loop_
_entity_poly.entity_id
_entity_poly.type
_entity_poly.pdbx_seq_one_letter_code
_entity_poly.pdbx_strand_id
1 'polypeptide(L)' 'MRFKRVFFFFALAATAQADWTILSTSSEPGRDGLVHRHIVLEDPVGSERVTVDLAIFSTKSCTL' A
#
# COMPACT_ATOMS: atom_id res chain seq x y z
N MET A 1 21.54 -29.35 9.54
CA MET A 1 21.22 -28.53 8.34
C MET A 1 19.72 -28.21 8.15
N ARG A 2 18.88 -28.27 9.20
CA ARG A 2 17.41 -28.11 9.05
C ARG A 2 16.94 -26.64 9.15
N PHE A 3 17.61 -25.84 9.98
CA PHE A 3 17.35 -24.39 10.12
C PHE A 3 17.73 -23.57 8.88
N LYS A 4 18.79 -23.96 8.15
CA LYS A 4 19.25 -23.22 6.97
C LYS A 4 18.20 -23.21 5.85
N ARG A 5 17.44 -24.30 5.69
CA ARG A 5 16.40 -24.43 4.65
C ARG A 5 15.21 -23.51 4.92
N VAL A 6 14.78 -23.39 6.19
CA VAL A 6 13.66 -22.51 6.59
C VAL A 6 13.99 -21.05 6.28
N PHE A 7 15.22 -20.63 6.53
CA PHE A 7 15.68 -19.27 6.24
C PHE A 7 15.66 -18.93 4.75
N PHE A 8 16.05 -19.88 3.88
CA PHE A 8 16.03 -19.69 2.43
C PHE A 8 14.60 -19.50 1.89
N PHE A 9 13.61 -20.24 2.39
CA PHE A 9 12.21 -20.07 1.96
C PHE A 9 11.62 -18.72 2.38
N PHE A 10 11.94 -18.26 3.59
CA PHE A 10 11.47 -16.95 4.08
C PHE A 10 12.05 -15.79 3.27
N ALA A 11 13.34 -15.89 2.90
CA ALA A 11 13.99 -14.88 2.07
C ALA A 11 13.43 -14.83 0.64
N LEU A 12 13.07 -15.97 0.05
CA LEU A 12 12.49 -16.04 -1.31
C LEU A 12 11.06 -15.49 -1.37
N ALA A 13 10.25 -15.72 -0.32
CA ALA A 13 8.91 -15.14 -0.22
C ALA A 13 8.96 -13.61 -0.05
N ALA A 14 9.98 -13.08 0.64
CA ALA A 14 10.17 -11.65 0.83
C ALA A 14 10.63 -10.92 -0.46
N THR A 15 11.21 -11.64 -1.43
CA THR A 15 11.66 -11.07 -2.72
C THR A 15 10.59 -11.06 -3.80
N ALA A 16 9.42 -11.67 -3.57
CA ALA A 16 8.21 -11.30 -4.29
C ALA A 16 7.65 -9.99 -3.73
N GLN A 17 8.52 -8.98 -3.56
CA GLN A 17 8.07 -7.62 -3.34
C GLN A 17 7.24 -7.28 -4.57
N ALA A 18 5.93 -7.37 -4.41
CA ALA A 18 4.99 -7.08 -5.46
C ALA A 18 5.22 -5.61 -5.81
N ASP A 19 5.78 -5.40 -6.99
CA ASP A 19 6.08 -4.09 -7.54
C ASP A 19 4.74 -3.49 -7.98
N TRP A 20 4.01 -2.90 -7.04
CA TRP A 20 2.69 -2.36 -7.31
C TRP A 20 2.81 -1.00 -8.01
N THR A 21 2.21 -0.88 -9.18
CA THR A 21 2.15 0.38 -9.93
C THR A 21 0.88 1.14 -9.58
N ILE A 22 0.98 2.46 -9.38
CA ILE A 22 -0.19 3.33 -9.20
C ILE A 22 -0.88 3.49 -10.55
N LEU A 23 -2.05 2.86 -10.69
CA LEU A 23 -2.89 2.99 -11.87
C LEU A 23 -3.69 4.29 -11.84
N SER A 24 -4.25 4.64 -10.69
CA SER A 24 -5.00 5.90 -10.54
C SER A 24 -4.94 6.44 -9.12
N THR A 25 -5.14 7.74 -9.00
CA THR A 25 -5.30 8.43 -7.72
C THR A 25 -6.42 9.45 -7.88
N SER A 26 -7.43 9.33 -7.04
CA SER A 26 -8.50 10.32 -6.89
C SER A 26 -8.45 10.90 -5.48
N SER A 27 -8.84 12.16 -5.34
CA SER A 27 -8.91 12.81 -4.04
C SER A 27 -10.18 13.63 -3.95
N GLU A 28 -10.90 13.43 -2.85
CA GLU A 28 -12.14 14.14 -2.55
C GLU A 28 -11.95 14.96 -1.27
N PRO A 29 -12.40 16.23 -1.26
CA PRO A 29 -12.37 17.02 -0.05
C PRO A 29 -13.35 16.44 0.97
N GLY A 30 -12.84 16.11 2.15
CA GLY A 30 -13.62 15.73 3.33
C GLY A 30 -13.94 16.92 4.23
N ARG A 31 -14.54 16.63 5.39
CA ARG A 31 -14.86 17.65 6.41
C ARG A 31 -13.60 18.07 7.17
N ASP A 32 -13.59 19.31 7.67
CA ASP A 32 -12.54 19.84 8.57
C ASP A 32 -11.10 19.72 8.02
N GLY A 33 -10.94 19.87 6.70
CA GLY A 33 -9.64 19.78 6.03
C GLY A 33 -9.10 18.35 5.89
N LEU A 34 -9.92 17.33 6.16
CA LEU A 34 -9.65 15.95 5.76
C LEU A 34 -9.65 15.84 4.23
N VAL A 35 -8.73 15.06 3.68
CA VAL A 35 -8.79 14.63 2.28
C VAL A 35 -8.96 13.12 2.26
N HIS A 36 -10.01 12.65 1.61
CA HIS A 36 -10.19 11.23 1.31
C HIS A 36 -9.47 10.93 0.01
N ARG A 37 -8.47 10.04 0.03
CA ARG A 37 -7.69 9.68 -1.15
C ARG A 37 -7.91 8.22 -1.48
N HIS A 38 -8.37 7.99 -2.71
CA HIS A 38 -8.55 6.66 -3.28
C HIS A 38 -7.41 6.38 -4.24
N ILE A 39 -6.67 5.29 -4.01
CA ILE A 39 -5.56 4.87 -4.86
C ILE A 39 -5.86 3.46 -5.37
N VAL A 40 -5.79 3.29 -6.69
CA VAL A 40 -5.84 1.97 -7.31
C VAL A 40 -4.42 1.58 -7.69
N LEU A 41 -3.97 0.48 -7.10
CA LEU A 41 -2.71 -0.17 -7.40
C LEU A 41 -2.97 -1.38 -8.29
N GLU A 42 -2.07 -1.63 -9.23
CA GLU A 42 -2.07 -2.85 -10.01
C GLU A 42 -0.73 -3.57 -9.88
N ASP A 43 -0.79 -4.89 -9.80
CA ASP A 43 0.38 -5.74 -9.98
C ASP A 43 0.61 -5.83 -11.51
N PRO A 44 1.79 -5.43 -12.01
CA PRO A 44 2.09 -5.48 -13.43
C PRO A 44 2.35 -6.91 -13.91
N VAL A 45 2.60 -7.86 -13.01
CA VAL A 45 2.93 -9.26 -13.32
C VAL A 45 1.72 -10.16 -13.13
N GLY A 46 1.06 -10.08 -11.97
CA GLY A 46 -0.24 -10.70 -11.74
C GLY A 46 -1.33 -9.70 -12.05
N SER A 47 -2.40 -10.06 -12.78
CA SER A 47 -3.50 -9.14 -13.12
C SER A 47 -4.35 -8.68 -11.93
N GLU A 48 -3.77 -8.64 -10.73
CA GLU A 48 -4.37 -8.26 -9.47
C GLU A 48 -4.42 -6.73 -9.35
N ARG A 49 -5.51 -6.25 -8.75
CA ARG A 49 -5.68 -4.84 -8.41
C ARG A 49 -6.09 -4.73 -6.97
N VAL A 50 -5.49 -3.76 -6.29
CA VAL A 50 -5.78 -3.44 -4.90
C VAL A 50 -6.19 -1.98 -4.80
N THR A 51 -7.23 -1.74 -4.03
CA THR A 51 -7.68 -0.40 -3.67
C THR A 51 -7.17 -0.05 -2.28
N VAL A 52 -6.61 1.15 -2.14
CA VAL A 52 -6.22 1.73 -0.86
C VAL A 52 -6.94 3.05 -0.65
N ASP A 53 -7.74 3.14 0.41
CA ASP A 53 -8.41 4.36 0.83
C ASP A 53 -7.67 4.97 2.03
N LEU A 54 -7.26 6.24 1.89
CA LEU A 54 -6.50 6.98 2.89
C LEU A 54 -7.28 8.21 3.36
N ALA A 55 -7.31 8.39 4.68
CA ALA A 55 -7.74 9.62 5.33
C ALA A 55 -6.51 10.48 5.65
N ILE A 56 -6.33 11.58 4.91
CA ILE A 56 -5.18 12.48 5.08
C ILE A 56 -5.64 13.71 5.86
N PHE A 57 -5.12 13.87 7.07
CA PHE A 57 -5.42 15.00 7.94
C PHE A 57 -4.34 16.08 7.82
N SER A 58 -4.72 17.34 8.00
CA SER A 58 -3.74 18.40 8.22
C SER A 58 -2.96 18.13 9.50
N THR A 59 -1.64 18.32 9.47
CA THR A 59 -0.80 18.27 10.67
C THR A 59 -1.21 19.30 11.72
N LYS A 60 -1.91 20.38 11.32
CA LYS A 60 -2.51 21.37 12.22
C LYS A 60 -3.70 20.83 13.02
N SER A 61 -4.35 19.77 12.55
CA SER A 61 -5.52 19.15 13.19
C SER A 61 -5.13 17.98 14.11
N CYS A 62 -3.85 17.60 14.17
CA CYS A 62 -3.35 16.56 15.06
C CYS A 62 -3.18 17.14 16.47
N THR A 63 -4.13 16.86 17.36
CA THR A 63 -3.98 17.06 18.80
C THR A 63 -3.59 15.70 19.41
N LEU A 64 -2.35 15.59 19.90
CA LEU A 64 -1.87 14.42 20.64
C LEU A 64 -2.32 14.47 22.10
#